data_AF-A0A5Z5D772-F1
#
_entry.id   AF-A0A5Z5D772-F1
#
_cell.length_a   1.000
_cell.length_b   1.000
_cell.length_c   1.000
_cell.angle_alpha   90.00
_cell.angle_beta   90.00
_cell.angle_gamma   90.00
#
_symmetry.space_group_name_H-M   'P 1'
#
loop_
_entity.id
_entity.type
_entity.pdbx_description
1 polymer ?
#
loop_
_entity_poly.entity_id
_entity_poly.type
_entity_poly.pdbx_seq_one_letter_code
_entity_poly.pdbx_strand_id
1 'polypeptide(L)'
;MSFIQTLSGKQFDYLSATIDDIDIEDIAVALSNICRFSGHLPEFYSVAQHSVLCSQLVSPEFAFEALMHDAAEAYCQDIPAPLKALLPDYREIEKRTDQLIRFKFGLPLEEASVVKYADLTMLATERRDL
;
A
#
# COMPACT_ATOMS: atom_id res chain seq x y z
N MET A 1 8.40 16.77 -14.28
CA MET A 1 8.86 16.47 -12.91
C MET A 1 8.48 15.02 -12.65
N SER A 2 9.43 14.15 -12.30
CA SER A 2 9.26 12.70 -12.13
C SER A 2 9.21 12.26 -10.66
N PHE A 3 9.18 13.22 -9.73
CA PHE A 3 9.20 12.95 -8.30
C PHE A 3 8.07 13.65 -7.55
N ILE A 4 7.76 13.13 -6.37
CA ILE A 4 6.95 13.79 -5.33
C ILE A 4 7.82 14.14 -4.13
N GLN A 5 7.41 15.13 -3.36
CA GLN A 5 8.01 15.43 -2.07
C GLN A 5 7.19 14.75 -0.97
N THR A 6 7.85 14.03 -0.07
CA THR A 6 7.22 13.31 1.04
C THR A 6 7.11 14.19 2.28
N LEU A 7 6.42 13.70 3.33
CA LEU A 7 6.26 14.42 4.60
C LEU A 7 7.61 14.71 5.26
N SER A 8 8.53 13.75 5.25
CA SER A 8 9.90 13.88 5.77
C SER A 8 10.78 14.83 4.95
N GLY A 9 10.28 15.34 3.82
CA GLY A 9 11.00 16.22 2.91
C GLY A 9 11.88 15.49 1.88
N LYS A 10 11.83 14.16 1.82
CA LYS A 10 12.51 13.36 0.80
C LYS A 10 11.87 13.56 -0.57
N GLN A 11 12.63 13.28 -1.62
CA GLN A 11 12.14 13.26 -3.00
C GLN A 11 12.04 11.81 -3.45
N PHE A 12 10.81 11.35 -3.67
CA PHE A 12 10.58 10.03 -4.25
C PHE A 12 10.43 10.16 -5.76
N ASP A 13 11.47 9.82 -6.53
CA ASP A 13 11.44 9.81 -8.00
C ASP A 13 11.00 8.44 -8.52
N TYR A 14 9.90 8.40 -9.28
CA TYR A 14 9.32 7.15 -9.80
C TYR A 14 10.24 6.36 -10.74
N LEU A 15 11.31 6.98 -11.27
CA LEU A 15 12.25 6.35 -12.20
C LEU A 15 13.56 5.92 -11.53
N SER A 16 13.92 6.53 -10.39
CA SER A 16 15.24 6.32 -9.77
C SER A 16 15.22 6.23 -8.25
N ALA A 17 14.06 6.10 -7.61
CA ALA A 17 13.96 5.91 -6.17
C ALA A 17 14.79 4.71 -5.68
N THR A 18 15.36 4.89 -4.49
CA THR A 18 16.16 3.91 -3.77
C THR A 18 15.54 3.61 -2.42
N ILE A 19 16.13 2.67 -1.69
CA ILE A 19 15.67 2.30 -0.35
C ILE A 19 15.81 3.47 0.64
N ASP A 20 16.71 4.42 0.41
CA ASP A 20 16.92 5.56 1.32
C ASP A 20 15.76 6.57 1.23
N ASP A 21 15.07 6.59 0.09
CA ASP A 21 13.92 7.47 -0.18
C ASP A 21 12.62 6.97 0.48
N ILE A 22 12.59 5.71 0.91
CA ILE A 22 11.45 5.12 1.63
C ILE A 22 11.51 5.52 3.11
N ASP A 23 10.39 5.86 3.71
CA ASP A 23 10.29 6.18 5.14
C ASP A 23 8.99 5.62 5.72
N ILE A 24 9.07 5.03 6.93
CA ILE A 24 7.89 4.41 7.54
C ILE A 24 6.86 5.45 7.99
N GLU A 25 7.31 6.64 8.42
CA GLU A 25 6.41 7.73 8.82
C GLU A 25 5.73 8.36 7.60
N ASP A 26 6.46 8.46 6.47
CA ASP A 26 5.87 8.88 5.19
C ASP A 26 4.79 7.90 4.73
N ILE A 27 5.06 6.59 4.84
CA ILE A 27 4.08 5.54 4.50
C ILE A 27 2.85 5.67 5.42
N ALA A 28 3.04 5.69 6.73
CA ALA A 28 1.95 5.72 7.69
C ALA A 28 1.02 6.94 7.47
N VAL A 29 1.60 8.13 7.32
CA VAL A 29 0.82 9.35 7.12
C VAL A 29 0.15 9.37 5.75
N ALA A 30 0.84 8.99 4.67
CA ALA A 30 0.23 8.94 3.35
C ALA A 30 -0.96 7.96 3.32
N LEU A 31 -0.77 6.72 3.77
CA LEU A 31 -1.83 5.71 3.82
C LEU A 31 -3.00 6.14 4.71
N SER A 32 -2.77 6.89 5.79
CA SER A 32 -3.84 7.41 6.65
C SER A 32 -4.71 8.50 5.98
N ASN A 33 -4.22 9.08 4.88
CA ASN A 33 -4.92 10.12 4.13
C ASN A 33 -5.48 9.63 2.78
N ILE A 34 -5.07 8.45 2.30
CA ILE A 34 -5.58 7.85 1.06
C ILE A 34 -6.89 7.13 1.36
N CYS A 35 -7.98 7.59 0.73
CA CYS A 35 -9.28 6.94 0.79
C CYS A 35 -9.27 5.64 0.00
N ARG A 36 -9.80 4.57 0.57
CA ARG A 36 -10.22 3.40 -0.21
C ARG A 36 -11.51 3.68 -0.96
N PHE A 37 -11.85 2.77 -1.88
CA PHE A 37 -13.06 2.86 -2.72
C PHE A 37 -13.14 4.17 -3.52
N SER A 38 -11.97 4.77 -3.81
CA SER A 38 -11.87 6.10 -4.42
C SER A 38 -12.71 7.15 -3.71
N GLY A 39 -12.88 7.03 -2.40
CA GLY A 39 -13.67 7.97 -1.58
C GLY A 39 -15.19 7.91 -1.80
N HIS A 40 -15.72 6.89 -2.48
CA HIS A 40 -17.16 6.73 -2.69
C HIS A 40 -17.84 6.02 -1.51
N LEU A 41 -17.54 6.48 -0.30
CA LEU A 41 -18.09 5.99 0.97
C LEU A 41 -18.72 7.13 1.75
N PRO A 42 -19.75 6.87 2.58
CA PRO A 42 -20.39 7.89 3.40
C PRO A 42 -19.46 8.43 4.50
N GLU A 43 -18.52 7.61 4.98
CA GLU A 43 -17.53 7.95 5.99
C GLU A 43 -16.12 7.70 5.44
N PHE A 44 -15.15 8.48 5.93
CA PHE A 44 -13.76 8.32 5.52
C PHE A 44 -13.21 6.97 5.98
N TYR A 45 -12.71 6.19 5.03
CA TYR A 45 -12.09 4.90 5.28
C TYR A 45 -10.75 4.83 4.53
N SER A 46 -9.66 4.75 5.29
CA SER A 46 -8.31 4.89 4.74
C SER A 46 -7.65 3.55 4.41
N VAL A 47 -6.64 3.59 3.54
CA VAL A 47 -5.77 2.44 3.30
C VAL A 47 -5.06 2.02 4.59
N ALA A 48 -4.60 2.96 5.42
CA ALA A 48 -3.99 2.61 6.71
C ALA A 48 -4.94 1.83 7.62
N GLN A 49 -6.22 2.21 7.67
CA GLN A 49 -7.22 1.48 8.47
C GLN A 49 -7.40 0.05 7.95
N HIS A 50 -7.51 -0.13 6.64
CA HIS A 50 -7.57 -1.44 6.01
C HIS A 50 -6.33 -2.29 6.37
N SER A 51 -5.12 -1.76 6.19
CA SER A 51 -3.88 -2.48 6.46
C SER A 51 -3.73 -2.90 7.92
N VAL A 52 -4.15 -2.05 8.86
CA VAL A 52 -4.18 -2.40 10.29
C VAL A 52 -5.16 -3.55 10.54
N LEU A 53 -6.35 -3.52 9.96
CA LEU A 53 -7.33 -4.60 10.12
C LEU A 53 -6.83 -5.91 9.50
N CYS A 54 -6.21 -5.86 8.31
CA CYS A 54 -5.55 -7.03 7.70
C CYS A 54 -4.47 -7.62 8.61
N SER A 55 -3.65 -6.78 9.25
CA SER A 55 -2.61 -7.23 10.19
C SER A 55 -3.17 -7.96 11.42
N GLN A 56 -4.41 -7.68 11.81
CA GLN A 56 -5.10 -8.32 12.94
C GLN A 56 -5.80 -9.63 12.56
N LEU A 57 -5.98 -9.90 11.26
CA LEU A 57 -6.62 -11.13 10.77
C LEU A 57 -5.65 -12.30 10.61
N VAL A 58 -4.34 -12.04 10.55
CA VAL A 58 -3.30 -13.05 10.35
C VAL A 58 -2.61 -13.40 11.67
N SER A 59 -1.89 -14.52 11.70
CA SER A 59 -1.07 -14.87 12.85
C SER A 59 0.10 -13.89 13.04
N PRO A 60 0.63 -13.72 14.27
CA PRO A 60 1.61 -12.67 14.59
C PRO A 60 2.85 -12.65 13.69
N GLU A 61 3.29 -13.80 13.19
CA GLU A 61 4.43 -13.92 12.29
C GLU A 61 4.21 -13.29 10.90
N PHE A 62 2.95 -13.12 10.47
CA PHE A 62 2.61 -12.44 9.21
C PHE A 62 2.06 -11.02 9.42
N ALA A 63 1.83 -10.60 10.67
CA ALA A 63 1.16 -9.33 10.97
C ALA A 63 1.87 -8.12 10.35
N PHE A 64 3.21 -8.10 10.37
CA PHE A 64 3.96 -6.99 9.77
C PHE A 64 3.91 -7.01 8.24
N GLU A 65 3.96 -8.18 7.60
CA GLU A 65 3.79 -8.28 6.16
C GLU A 65 2.38 -7.84 5.73
N ALA A 66 1.35 -8.27 6.47
CA ALA A 66 -0.03 -7.83 6.24
C ALA A 66 -0.23 -6.33 6.50
N LEU A 67 0.47 -5.73 7.47
CA LEU A 67 0.42 -4.29 7.68
C LEU A 67 1.03 -3.51 6.51
N MET A 68 2.05 -4.08 5.87
CA MET A 68 2.85 -3.42 4.83
C MET A 68 2.43 -3.78 3.40
N HIS A 69 1.42 -4.63 3.20
CA HIS A 69 1.08 -5.18 1.88
C HIS A 69 0.68 -4.11 0.85
N ASP A 70 -0.04 -3.07 1.26
CA ASP A 70 -0.43 -1.91 0.44
C ASP A 70 0.54 -0.71 0.58
N ALA A 71 1.73 -0.90 1.17
CA ALA A 71 2.63 0.22 1.46
C ALA A 71 3.10 0.99 0.21
N ALA A 72 3.13 0.35 -0.97
CA ALA A 72 3.45 1.02 -2.23
C ALA A 72 2.45 2.15 -2.57
N GLU A 73 1.20 2.07 -2.11
CA GLU A 73 0.16 3.08 -2.35
C GLU A 73 0.50 4.43 -1.71
N ALA A 74 1.34 4.45 -0.67
CA ALA A 74 1.85 5.70 -0.08
C ALA A 74 2.54 6.59 -1.12
N TYR A 75 3.21 5.98 -2.09
CA TYR A 75 3.92 6.67 -3.17
C TYR A 75 3.15 6.63 -4.49
N CYS A 76 2.38 5.57 -4.74
CA CYS A 76 1.72 5.30 -6.02
C CYS A 76 0.22 5.61 -6.04
N GLN A 77 -0.40 5.97 -4.90
CA GLN A 77 -1.86 6.08 -4.70
C GLN A 77 -2.62 4.75 -4.83
N ASP A 78 -3.77 4.65 -4.15
CA ASP A 78 -4.75 3.57 -4.35
C ASP A 78 -5.49 3.78 -5.67
N ILE A 79 -5.14 2.99 -6.69
CA ILE A 79 -5.87 2.96 -7.96
C ILE A 79 -6.78 1.74 -8.00
N PRO A 80 -8.11 1.92 -8.21
CA PRO A 80 -9.05 0.81 -8.33
C PRO A 80 -8.60 -0.21 -9.35
N ALA A 81 -8.71 -1.49 -8.98
CA ALA A 81 -8.26 -2.61 -9.80
C ALA A 81 -8.72 -2.55 -11.28
N PRO A 82 -9.97 -2.17 -11.62
CA PRO A 82 -10.39 -2.02 -13.02
C PRO A 82 -9.60 -0.97 -13.81
N LEU A 83 -9.29 0.17 -13.18
CA LEU A 83 -8.50 1.23 -13.81
C LEU A 83 -7.03 0.83 -13.91
N LYS A 84 -6.47 0.23 -12.85
CA LYS A 84 -5.10 -0.29 -12.80
C LYS A 84 -4.81 -1.31 -13.91
N ALA A 85 -5.80 -2.13 -14.27
CA ALA A 85 -5.69 -3.07 -15.38
C ALA A 85 -5.45 -2.40 -16.75
N LEU A 86 -5.83 -1.13 -16.91
CA LEU A 86 -5.65 -0.33 -18.12
C LEU A 86 -4.34 0.47 -18.13
N LEU A 87 -3.54 0.41 -17.07
CA LEU A 87 -2.34 1.23 -16.86
C LEU A 87 -1.08 0.35 -16.70
N PRO A 88 -0.49 -0.17 -17.79
CA PRO A 88 0.65 -1.09 -17.71
C PRO A 88 1.89 -0.46 -17.09
N ASP A 89 2.22 0.79 -17.45
CA ASP A 89 3.39 1.48 -16.91
C ASP A 89 3.25 1.73 -15.41
N TYR A 90 2.03 2.05 -14.95
CA TYR A 90 1.73 2.20 -13.53
C TYR A 90 1.99 0.90 -12.76
N ARG A 91 1.54 -0.24 -13.29
CA ARG A 91 1.74 -1.55 -12.63
C ARG A 91 3.22 -1.89 -12.48
N GLU A 92 4.05 -1.51 -13.44
CA GLU A 92 5.49 -1.72 -13.36
C GLU A 92 6.14 -0.79 -12.34
N ILE A 93 5.74 0.48 -12.28
CA ILE A 93 6.23 1.44 -11.27
C ILE A 93 5.86 0.97 -9.87
N GLU A 94 4.59 0.64 -9.64
CA GLU A 94 4.10 0.19 -8.34
C GLU A 94 4.80 -1.10 -7.89
N LYS A 95 4.99 -2.07 -8.80
CA LYS A 95 5.73 -3.30 -8.51
C LYS A 95 7.17 -3.01 -8.07
N ARG A 96 7.86 -2.06 -8.71
CA ARG A 96 9.22 -1.65 -8.30
C ARG A 96 9.21 -0.98 -6.93
N THR A 97 8.23 -0.11 -6.67
CA THR A 97 8.05 0.52 -5.36
C THR A 97 7.82 -0.52 -4.26
N ASP A 98 6.93 -1.48 -4.48
CA ASP A 98 6.68 -2.59 -3.55
C ASP A 98 7.97 -3.40 -3.28
N GLN A 99 8.73 -3.73 -4.31
CA GLN A 99 10.01 -4.43 -4.15
C GLN A 99 11.03 -3.63 -3.32
N LEU A 100 11.12 -2.30 -3.52
CA LEU A 100 12.00 -1.44 -2.72
C LEU A 100 11.59 -1.42 -1.25
N ILE A 101 10.29 -1.30 -0.98
CA ILE A 101 9.73 -1.31 0.37
C ILE A 101 10.00 -2.66 1.04
N ARG A 102 9.68 -3.77 0.36
CA ARG A 102 9.93 -5.12 0.86
C ARG A 102 11.40 -5.33 1.20
N PHE A 103 12.30 -4.90 0.31
CA PHE A 103 13.74 -4.97 0.57
C PHE A 103 14.15 -4.14 1.79
N LYS A 104 13.67 -2.89 1.91
CA LYS A 104 14.00 -2.01 3.05
C LYS A 104 13.61 -2.62 4.40
N PHE A 105 12.43 -3.23 4.47
CA PHE A 105 11.87 -3.74 5.72
C PHE A 105 12.12 -5.24 5.93
N GLY A 106 12.92 -5.88 5.07
CA GLY A 106 13.26 -7.30 5.20
C GLY A 106 12.08 -8.25 4.99
N LEU A 107 11.08 -7.84 4.21
CA LEU A 107 9.92 -8.65 3.87
C LEU A 107 10.23 -9.62 2.72
N PRO A 108 9.51 -10.74 2.62
CA PRO A 108 9.58 -11.62 1.44
C PRO A 108 9.29 -10.85 0.15
N LEU A 109 9.96 -11.20 -0.95
CA LEU A 109 9.73 -10.56 -2.27
C LEU A 109 8.34 -10.90 -2.85
N GLU A 110 7.83 -12.08 -2.52
CA GLU A 110 6.48 -12.50 -2.89
C GLU A 110 5.61 -12.51 -1.64
N GLU A 111 4.42 -11.95 -1.77
CA GLU A 111 3.44 -11.90 -0.69
C GLU A 111 3.03 -13.30 -0.23
N ALA A 112 3.03 -13.53 1.08
CA ALA A 112 2.51 -14.76 1.65
C ALA A 112 1.03 -14.95 1.31
N SER A 113 0.64 -16.17 0.92
CA SER A 113 -0.74 -16.48 0.52
C SER A 113 -1.78 -16.19 1.61
N VAL A 114 -1.38 -16.29 2.88
CA VAL A 114 -2.23 -15.94 4.04
C VAL A 114 -2.51 -14.43 4.13
N VAL A 115 -1.53 -13.59 3.76
CA VAL A 115 -1.70 -12.14 3.69
C VAL A 115 -2.66 -11.79 2.55
N LYS A 116 -2.45 -12.38 1.37
CA LYS A 116 -3.38 -12.20 0.24
C LYS A 116 -4.80 -12.61 0.57
N TYR A 117 -4.96 -13.73 1.28
CA TYR A 117 -6.25 -14.22 1.72
C TYR A 117 -6.92 -13.26 2.72
N ALA A 118 -6.15 -12.70 3.65
CA ALA A 118 -6.65 -11.72 4.62
C ALA A 118 -7.11 -10.42 3.95
N ASP A 119 -6.33 -9.87 3.01
CA ASP A 119 -6.71 -8.72 2.18
C ASP A 119 -8.04 -8.95 1.46
N LEU A 120 -8.18 -10.07 0.73
CA LEU A 120 -9.42 -10.40 0.03
C LEU A 120 -10.62 -10.57 0.97
N THR A 121 -10.40 -11.15 2.14
CA THR A 121 -11.43 -11.31 3.18
C THR A 121 -11.87 -9.96 3.73
N MET A 122 -10.92 -9.06 3.99
CA MET A 122 -11.18 -7.71 4.46
C MET A 122 -11.92 -6.91 3.40
N LEU A 123 -11.45 -6.91 2.14
CA LEU A 123 -12.12 -6.25 1.02
C LEU A 123 -13.57 -6.70 0.83
N ALA A 124 -13.84 -8.00 0.98
CA ALA A 124 -15.20 -8.54 0.89
C ALA A 124 -16.10 -8.04 2.04
N THR A 125 -15.52 -7.89 3.24
CA THR A 125 -16.22 -7.37 4.43
C THR A 125 -16.50 -5.87 4.27
N GLU A 126 -15.50 -5.10 3.87
CA GLU A 126 -15.61 -3.66 3.59
C GLU A 126 -16.69 -3.35 2.55
N ARG A 127 -16.70 -4.09 1.43
CA ARG A 127 -17.73 -3.92 0.38
C ARG A 127 -19.16 -4.19 0.84
N ARG A 128 -19.33 -4.99 1.89
CA ARG A 128 -20.64 -5.33 2.43
C ARG A 128 -21.11 -4.27 3.43
N ASP A 129 -20.18 -3.74 4.21
CA ASP A 129 -20.48 -2.95 5.42
C ASP A 129 -20.32 -1.43 5.23
N LEU A 130 -19.54 -0.98 4.24
CA LEU A 130 -19.25 0.44 3.96
C LEU A 130 -20.07 0.99 2.78
#